data_AF-A0A523U882-F1
#
_entry.id   AF-A0A523U882-F1
#
_cell.length_a   1.000
_cell.length_b   1.000
_cell.length_c   1.000
_cell.angle_alpha   90.00
_cell.angle_beta   90.00
_cell.angle_gamma   90.00
#
_symmetry.space_group_name_H-M   'P 1'
#
loop_
_entity.id
_entity.type
_entity.pdbx_description
1 polymer ?
#
loop_
_entity_poly.entity_id
_entity_poly.type
_entity_poly.pdbx_seq_one_letter_code
_entity_poly.pdbx_strand_id
1 'polypeptide(L)'
;MRQRYAQHGGYGDYPWEAGSGNGMQNIIPWTWPVSMQWDDGLAAEAQGLADGIAASGQPFGREFEYQNNSSKESFWADGLDTAKYRICARSYDGNGEKSRWYDTSNGTAREGLYYQTGMAKTAHDCKTKLGVGKADVDANDVWWVLIFGE
;
A
#
# COMPACT_ATOMS: atom_id res chain seq x y z
N MET A 1 17.49 -22.26 -0.67
CA MET A 1 18.05 -21.36 -1.71
C MET A 1 17.03 -20.24 -1.93
N ARG A 2 17.29 -19.00 -1.47
CA ARG A 2 16.41 -17.85 -1.77
C ARG A 2 16.54 -17.58 -3.26
N GLN A 3 15.46 -17.76 -4.04
CA GLN A 3 15.45 -17.29 -5.42
C GLN A 3 15.73 -15.79 -5.43
N ARG A 4 16.72 -15.35 -6.23
CA ARG A 4 16.89 -13.92 -6.53
C ARG A 4 15.64 -13.50 -7.29
N TYR A 5 14.78 -12.72 -6.64
CA TYR A 5 13.65 -12.10 -7.30
C TYR A 5 14.16 -11.29 -8.50
N ALA A 6 13.49 -11.42 -9.64
CA ALA A 6 13.73 -10.54 -10.78
C ALA A 6 13.56 -9.10 -10.31
N GLN A 7 14.50 -8.23 -10.68
CA GLN A 7 14.46 -6.82 -10.33
C GLN A 7 13.21 -6.19 -10.94
N HIS A 8 12.25 -5.81 -10.09
CA HIS A 8 11.07 -5.05 -10.52
C HIS A 8 11.43 -3.57 -10.54
N GLY A 9 11.07 -2.86 -11.62
CA GLY A 9 11.11 -1.41 -11.62
C GLY A 9 9.99 -0.83 -10.76
N GLY A 10 10.12 0.44 -10.37
CA GLY A 10 9.09 1.14 -9.61
C GLY A 10 7.87 1.49 -10.47
N TYR A 11 6.75 1.77 -9.81
CA TYR A 11 5.50 2.23 -10.41
C TYR A 11 5.30 3.71 -10.09
N GLY A 12 5.07 4.50 -11.14
CA GLY A 12 4.84 5.94 -11.02
C GLY A 12 3.39 6.31 -10.68
N ASP A 13 2.45 5.51 -11.14
CA ASP A 13 1.00 5.65 -10.90
C ASP A 13 0.52 4.47 -10.03
N TYR A 14 -0.75 4.44 -9.67
CA TYR A 14 -1.35 3.30 -8.97
C TYR A 14 -1.17 1.99 -9.76
N PRO A 15 -1.20 0.83 -9.06
CA PRO A 15 -1.00 -0.47 -9.69
C PRO A 15 -1.91 -0.67 -10.91
N TRP A 16 -1.33 -1.24 -11.98
CA TRP A 16 -2.02 -1.65 -13.20
C TRP A 16 -2.60 -0.55 -14.11
N GLU A 17 -2.50 0.72 -13.73
CA GLU A 17 -3.03 1.83 -14.54
C GLU A 17 -2.11 2.26 -15.68
N ALA A 18 -0.90 1.71 -15.72
CA ALA A 18 0.05 1.89 -16.82
C ALA A 18 -0.40 1.34 -18.18
N GLY A 19 -1.40 0.45 -18.21
CA GLY A 19 -2.00 0.00 -19.47
C GLY A 19 -2.91 1.02 -20.15
N SER A 20 -3.27 2.14 -19.49
CA SER A 20 -4.25 3.11 -20.01
C SER A 20 -3.66 4.22 -20.89
N GLY A 21 -2.36 4.16 -21.21
CA GLY A 21 -1.69 5.08 -22.14
C GLY A 21 -0.83 6.17 -21.49
N ASN A 22 -0.90 6.35 -20.17
CA ASN A 22 -0.10 7.35 -19.43
C ASN A 22 0.66 6.81 -18.21
N GLY A 23 0.33 5.64 -17.65
CA GLY A 23 0.98 5.21 -16.41
C GLY A 23 2.40 4.71 -16.67
N MET A 24 3.36 5.28 -15.95
CA MET A 24 4.78 4.93 -16.07
C MET A 24 5.08 3.70 -15.22
N GLN A 25 5.27 2.55 -15.89
CA GLN A 25 5.93 1.38 -15.31
C GLN A 25 7.46 1.50 -15.48
N ASN A 26 8.20 0.83 -14.60
CA ASN A 26 9.65 0.71 -14.65
C ASN A 26 10.41 2.02 -14.36
N ILE A 27 10.00 2.75 -13.33
CA ILE A 27 10.77 3.88 -12.81
C ILE A 27 12.11 3.35 -12.24
N ILE A 28 13.20 3.67 -12.93
CA ILE A 28 14.57 3.29 -12.58
C ILE A 28 15.48 4.51 -12.84
N PRO A 29 16.18 5.04 -11.81
CA PRO A 29 16.11 4.64 -10.40
C PRO A 29 14.73 4.94 -9.78
N TRP A 30 14.39 4.26 -8.69
CA TRP A 30 13.17 4.56 -7.94
C TRP A 30 13.27 5.97 -7.34
N THR A 31 12.14 6.68 -7.33
CA THR A 31 12.03 8.03 -6.77
C THR A 31 11.99 8.02 -5.23
N TRP A 32 11.36 6.99 -4.62
CA TRP A 32 11.27 6.81 -3.17
C TRP A 32 12.36 5.84 -2.70
N PRO A 33 12.88 6.01 -1.49
CA PRO A 33 13.75 5.02 -0.88
C PRO A 33 12.95 3.74 -0.54
N VAL A 34 13.57 2.57 -0.69
CA VAL A 34 12.99 1.29 -0.24
C VAL A 34 12.97 1.19 1.30
N SER A 35 13.77 2.01 1.98
CA SER A 35 13.83 2.11 3.43
C SER A 35 13.20 3.43 3.87
N MET A 36 12.15 3.33 4.68
CA MET A 36 11.44 4.48 5.24
C MET A 36 11.87 4.74 6.69
N GLN A 37 11.88 5.99 7.10
CA GLN A 37 12.05 6.40 8.49
C GLN A 37 10.70 6.33 9.21
N TRP A 38 10.69 5.84 10.44
CA TRP A 38 9.49 5.90 11.26
C TRP A 38 9.16 7.34 11.64
N ASP A 39 7.89 7.73 11.56
CA ASP A 39 7.39 9.06 11.97
C ASP A 39 6.19 8.92 12.92
N ASP A 40 6.33 9.45 14.14
CA ASP A 40 5.31 9.34 15.18
C ASP A 40 4.03 10.12 14.86
N GLY A 41 4.14 11.23 14.12
CA GLY A 41 2.99 12.02 13.70
C GLY A 41 2.15 11.26 12.68
N LEU A 42 2.80 10.66 11.69
CA LEU A 42 2.14 9.78 10.72
C LEU A 42 1.58 8.53 11.40
N ALA A 43 2.26 7.97 12.40
CA ALA A 43 1.76 6.79 13.13
C ALA A 43 0.51 7.11 13.95
N ALA A 44 0.48 8.26 14.64
CA ALA A 44 -0.71 8.72 15.36
C ALA A 44 -1.90 8.97 14.43
N GLU A 45 -1.66 9.56 13.26
CA GLU A 45 -2.67 9.75 12.23
C GLU A 45 -3.16 8.42 11.65
N ALA A 46 -2.25 7.49 11.35
CA ALA A 46 -2.58 6.16 10.87
C ALA A 46 -3.43 5.39 11.88
N GLN A 47 -3.12 5.51 13.17
CA GLN A 47 -3.92 4.90 14.24
C GLN A 47 -5.33 5.49 14.28
N GLY A 48 -5.48 6.82 14.24
CA GLY A 48 -6.80 7.46 14.21
C GLY A 48 -7.64 7.07 13.00
N LEU A 49 -7.02 6.90 11.83
CA LEU A 49 -7.70 6.36 10.65
C LEU A 49 -8.10 4.89 10.84
N ALA A 50 -7.24 4.05 11.40
CA ALA A 50 -7.55 2.64 11.66
C ALA A 50 -8.74 2.50 12.61
N ASP A 51 -8.78 3.28 13.69
CA ASP A 51 -9.88 3.30 14.65
C ASP A 51 -11.18 3.78 13.98
N GLY A 52 -11.11 4.80 13.14
CA GLY A 52 -12.25 5.32 12.37
C GLY A 52 -12.81 4.30 11.38
N ILE A 53 -11.95 3.54 10.70
CA ILE A 53 -12.36 2.47 9.79
C ILE A 53 -12.96 1.31 10.58
N ALA A 54 -12.36 0.89 11.69
CA ALA A 54 -12.91 -0.18 12.52
C ALA A 54 -14.30 0.18 13.06
N ALA A 55 -14.54 1.45 13.43
CA ALA A 55 -15.83 1.92 13.90
C ALA A 55 -16.90 2.03 12.79
N SER A 56 -16.51 2.41 11.57
CA SER A 56 -17.45 2.67 10.47
C SER A 56 -17.62 1.51 9.49
N GLY A 57 -16.64 0.62 9.42
CA GLY A 57 -16.49 -0.40 8.40
C GLY A 57 -16.19 0.14 7.00
N GLN A 58 -15.87 1.43 6.86
CA GLN A 58 -15.69 2.10 5.56
C GLN A 58 -14.21 2.38 5.30
N PRO A 59 -13.56 1.68 4.35
CA PRO A 59 -12.21 2.02 3.92
C PRO A 59 -12.19 3.37 3.17
N PHE A 60 -11.00 3.98 3.08
CA PHE A 60 -10.80 5.20 2.30
C PHE A 60 -10.09 4.91 0.97
N GLY A 61 -10.20 5.84 0.04
CA GLY A 61 -9.51 5.76 -1.25
C GLY A 61 -10.16 4.81 -2.23
N ARG A 62 -9.42 4.44 -3.27
CA ARG A 62 -9.89 3.51 -4.30
C ARG A 62 -9.53 2.08 -3.92
N GLU A 63 -10.46 1.15 -4.14
CA GLU A 63 -10.20 -0.28 -3.98
C GLU A 63 -9.29 -0.82 -5.08
N PHE A 64 -8.31 -1.63 -4.70
CA PHE A 64 -7.44 -2.37 -5.60
C PHE A 64 -7.65 -3.86 -5.37
N GLU A 65 -8.49 -4.44 -6.21
CA GLU A 65 -8.71 -5.87 -6.26
C GLU A 65 -7.49 -6.61 -6.83
N TYR A 66 -7.36 -7.88 -6.48
CA TYR A 66 -6.24 -8.70 -6.90
C TYR A 66 -6.37 -9.21 -8.34
N GLN A 67 -5.26 -9.26 -9.08
CA GLN A 67 -5.25 -9.63 -10.51
C GLN A 67 -5.04 -11.13 -10.84
N ASN A 68 -4.78 -12.00 -9.87
CA ASN A 68 -4.23 -13.35 -10.17
C ASN A 68 -4.87 -14.55 -9.45
N ASN A 69 -6.12 -14.45 -8.93
CA ASN A 69 -7.00 -15.53 -8.39
C ASN A 69 -8.02 -14.98 -7.37
N SER A 70 -9.26 -15.46 -7.41
CA SER A 70 -10.46 -14.88 -6.76
C SER A 70 -10.55 -14.90 -5.22
N SER A 71 -9.46 -15.00 -4.46
CA SER A 71 -9.54 -15.31 -3.01
C SER A 71 -8.72 -14.40 -2.09
N LYS A 72 -8.17 -13.28 -2.56
CA LYS A 72 -7.23 -12.46 -1.77
C LYS A 72 -7.86 -11.17 -1.25
N GLU A 73 -7.38 -10.73 -0.09
CA GLU A 73 -7.74 -9.46 0.53
C GLU A 73 -7.33 -8.29 -0.38
N SER A 74 -8.30 -7.41 -0.69
CA SER A 74 -8.08 -6.12 -1.31
C SER A 74 -7.30 -5.20 -0.36
N PHE A 75 -6.70 -4.15 -0.94
CA PHE A 75 -6.36 -2.95 -0.19
C PHE A 75 -6.98 -1.75 -0.89
N TRP A 76 -7.06 -0.64 -0.17
CA TRP A 76 -7.50 0.63 -0.71
C TRP A 76 -6.38 1.66 -0.56
N ALA A 77 -6.25 2.55 -1.54
CA ALA A 77 -5.21 3.57 -1.50
C ALA A 77 -5.67 4.91 -2.07
N ASP A 78 -5.08 5.98 -1.57
CA ASP A 78 -5.22 7.33 -2.12
C ASP A 78 -3.97 8.21 -1.88
N GLY A 79 -4.01 9.43 -2.42
CA GLY A 79 -3.02 10.46 -2.09
C GLY A 79 -1.63 10.27 -2.71
N LEU A 80 -1.48 9.43 -3.73
CA LEU A 80 -0.19 9.16 -4.37
C LEU A 80 0.55 10.45 -4.79
N ASP A 81 -0.17 11.36 -5.45
CA ASP A 81 0.31 12.67 -5.92
C ASP A 81 0.17 13.78 -4.86
N THR A 82 0.03 13.42 -3.59
CA THR A 82 -0.04 14.38 -2.47
C THR A 82 1.14 14.16 -1.52
N ALA A 83 1.27 15.03 -0.52
CA ALA A 83 2.28 14.87 0.53
C ALA A 83 2.17 13.54 1.31
N LYS A 84 1.00 12.86 1.29
CA LYS A 84 0.77 11.59 1.98
C LYS A 84 0.12 10.57 1.08
N TYR A 85 0.79 9.44 0.88
CA TYR A 85 0.22 8.28 0.22
C TYR A 85 -0.30 7.33 1.29
N ARG A 86 -1.60 7.06 1.28
CA ARG A 86 -2.27 6.31 2.34
C ARG A 86 -2.81 5.01 1.78
N ILE A 87 -2.65 3.96 2.57
CA ILE A 87 -3.20 2.63 2.28
C ILE A 87 -3.99 2.17 3.49
N CYS A 88 -5.14 1.55 3.27
CA CYS A 88 -5.80 0.72 4.28
C CYS A 88 -6.10 -0.67 3.73
N ALA A 89 -6.11 -1.67 4.62
CA ALA A 89 -6.44 -3.03 4.27
C ALA A 89 -6.94 -3.80 5.49
N ARG A 90 -7.86 -4.74 5.26
CA ARG A 90 -8.38 -5.62 6.32
C ARG A 90 -7.73 -6.98 6.21
N SER A 91 -7.28 -7.50 7.34
CA SER A 91 -6.73 -8.84 7.50
C SER A 91 -7.64 -9.64 8.42
N TYR A 92 -8.42 -10.60 7.89
CA TYR A 92 -9.34 -11.44 8.67
C TYR A 92 -9.16 -12.96 8.45
N ASP A 93 -9.30 -13.77 9.49
CA ASP A 93 -9.25 -15.23 9.40
C ASP A 93 -10.41 -15.78 8.54
N GLY A 94 -10.17 -15.89 7.24
CA GLY A 94 -11.14 -16.45 6.30
C GLY A 94 -10.56 -16.83 4.94
N ASN A 95 -9.43 -16.23 4.55
CA ASN A 95 -8.90 -16.39 3.20
C ASN A 95 -7.67 -17.31 3.07
N GLY A 96 -7.14 -17.88 4.16
CA GLY A 96 -5.89 -18.64 4.15
C GLY A 96 -4.63 -17.75 4.00
N GLU A 97 -3.46 -18.25 4.40
CA GLU A 97 -2.23 -17.44 4.52
C GLU A 97 -1.82 -16.72 3.22
N LYS A 98 -2.00 -17.36 2.06
CA LYS A 98 -1.62 -16.81 0.75
C LYS A 98 -2.53 -15.70 0.24
N SER A 99 -3.58 -15.39 0.99
CA SER A 99 -4.60 -14.46 0.58
C SER A 99 -4.53 -13.16 1.34
N ARG A 100 -3.57 -13.01 2.26
CA ARG A 100 -3.38 -11.79 2.99
C ARG A 100 -2.89 -10.68 2.10
N TRP A 101 -3.33 -9.45 2.35
CA TRP A 101 -2.85 -8.29 1.58
C TRP A 101 -1.34 -8.10 1.75
N TYR A 102 -0.77 -8.41 2.91
CA TYR A 102 0.68 -8.32 3.15
C TYR A 102 1.48 -9.55 2.67
N ASP A 103 0.83 -10.59 2.14
CA ASP A 103 1.53 -11.79 1.71
C ASP A 103 2.30 -11.58 0.41
N THR A 104 3.49 -12.17 0.30
CA THR A 104 4.35 -12.05 -0.89
C THR A 104 3.72 -12.60 -2.18
N SER A 105 2.69 -13.42 -2.08
CA SER A 105 1.93 -13.92 -3.23
C SER A 105 0.81 -12.97 -3.68
N ASN A 106 0.54 -11.88 -2.96
CA ASN A 106 -0.39 -10.83 -3.38
C ASN A 106 0.36 -9.80 -4.27
N GLY A 107 0.30 -9.99 -5.59
CA GLY A 107 0.95 -9.12 -6.57
C GLY A 107 0.50 -7.66 -6.48
N THR A 108 -0.82 -7.41 -6.38
CA THR A 108 -1.38 -6.07 -6.30
C THR A 108 -0.86 -5.31 -5.08
N ALA A 109 -0.88 -5.95 -3.91
CA ALA A 109 -0.38 -5.31 -2.70
C ALA A 109 1.13 -5.08 -2.77
N ARG A 110 1.91 -6.00 -3.35
CA ARG A 110 3.35 -5.76 -3.56
C ARG A 110 3.63 -4.56 -4.45
N GLU A 111 2.84 -4.36 -5.51
CA GLU A 111 2.99 -3.21 -6.39
C GLU A 111 2.62 -1.90 -5.66
N GLY A 112 1.50 -1.88 -4.94
CA GLY A 112 1.04 -0.68 -4.22
C GLY A 112 1.85 -0.33 -2.96
N LEU A 113 2.49 -1.31 -2.32
CA LEU A 113 3.25 -1.10 -1.07
C LEU A 113 4.75 -1.01 -1.30
N TYR A 114 5.31 -1.96 -2.05
CA TYR A 114 6.75 -2.15 -2.14
C TYR A 114 7.35 -1.57 -3.41
N TYR A 115 6.59 -1.47 -4.50
CA TYR A 115 7.09 -0.95 -5.78
C TYR A 115 6.52 0.43 -6.13
N GLN A 116 5.61 0.96 -5.33
CA GLN A 116 5.07 2.29 -5.52
C GLN A 116 6.15 3.32 -5.20
N THR A 117 6.46 4.15 -6.18
CA THR A 117 7.51 5.16 -6.04
C THR A 117 7.09 6.54 -6.52
N GLY A 118 5.87 6.68 -7.07
CA GLY A 118 5.41 7.95 -7.63
C GLY A 118 6.19 8.38 -8.87
N MET A 119 5.70 9.40 -9.56
CA MET A 119 6.40 10.00 -10.70
C MET A 119 7.34 11.09 -10.20
N ALA A 120 8.61 11.07 -10.60
CA ALA A 120 9.64 12.08 -10.29
C ALA A 120 9.40 13.48 -10.92
N LYS A 121 8.14 13.87 -11.19
CA LYS A 121 7.76 15.11 -11.88
C LYS A 121 6.73 15.94 -11.10
N THR A 122 6.35 15.53 -9.89
CA THR A 122 5.35 16.23 -9.07
C THR A 122 6.04 16.98 -7.92
N ALA A 123 5.31 17.77 -7.15
CA ALA A 123 5.89 18.43 -5.97
C ALA A 123 6.16 17.45 -4.80
N HIS A 124 5.66 16.22 -4.90
CA HIS A 124 5.56 15.25 -3.80
C HIS A 124 6.34 13.95 -4.08
N ASP A 125 7.51 14.12 -4.70
CA ASP A 125 8.25 13.06 -5.39
C ASP A 125 9.02 12.11 -4.49
N CYS A 126 9.16 12.40 -3.19
CA CYS A 126 9.92 11.56 -2.30
C CYS A 126 9.23 11.41 -0.96
N LYS A 127 8.58 10.27 -0.75
CA LYS A 127 8.09 9.89 0.57
C LYS A 127 9.20 9.11 1.26
N THR A 128 9.72 9.66 2.35
CA THR A 128 10.84 9.06 3.10
C THR A 128 10.42 8.54 4.47
N LYS A 129 9.18 8.78 4.87
CA LYS A 129 8.65 8.46 6.19
C LYS A 129 7.48 7.51 6.11
N LEU A 130 7.28 6.76 7.20
CA LEU A 130 6.20 5.80 7.36
C LEU A 130 5.60 5.92 8.76
N GLY A 131 4.28 5.99 8.82
CA GLY A 131 3.47 5.73 10.01
C GLY A 131 2.56 4.52 9.77
N VAL A 132 2.38 3.69 10.80
CA VAL A 132 1.51 2.51 10.75
C VAL A 132 0.55 2.54 11.93
N GLY A 133 -0.73 2.29 11.66
CA GLY A 133 -1.78 2.12 12.66
C GLY A 133 -2.52 0.81 12.44
N LYS A 134 -3.10 0.26 13.52
CA LYS A 134 -3.95 -0.93 13.44
C LYS A 134 -5.15 -0.82 14.37
N ALA A 135 -6.28 -1.40 13.97
CA ALA A 135 -7.45 -1.53 14.83
C ALA A 135 -7.99 -2.94 14.73
N ASP A 136 -8.15 -3.60 15.88
CA ASP A 136 -8.70 -4.95 15.97
C ASP A 136 -10.24 -4.84 15.95
N VAL A 137 -10.89 -5.55 15.03
CA VAL A 137 -12.36 -5.59 14.89
C VAL A 137 -12.94 -6.78 15.64
N ASP A 138 -12.25 -7.92 15.59
CA ASP A 138 -12.57 -9.16 16.30
C ASP A 138 -11.30 -10.02 16.43
N ALA A 139 -11.43 -11.23 16.99
CA ALA A 139 -10.38 -12.24 17.00
C ALA A 139 -9.88 -12.51 15.58
N ASN A 140 -8.62 -12.16 15.34
CA ASN A 140 -7.92 -12.33 14.07
C ASN A 140 -8.53 -11.55 12.91
N ASP A 141 -9.20 -10.42 13.19
CA ASP A 141 -9.71 -9.47 12.21
C ASP A 141 -9.18 -8.07 12.52
N VAL A 142 -8.32 -7.55 11.65
CA VAL A 142 -7.54 -6.34 11.89
C VAL A 142 -7.59 -5.43 10.68
N TRP A 143 -7.94 -4.16 10.90
CA TRP A 143 -7.67 -3.10 9.95
C TRP A 143 -6.26 -2.57 10.14
N TRP A 144 -5.55 -2.41 9.02
CA TRP A 144 -4.22 -1.81 8.95
C TRP A 144 -4.31 -0.52 8.16
N VAL A 145 -3.59 0.50 8.61
CA VAL A 145 -3.38 1.75 7.88
C VAL A 145 -1.90 2.05 7.80
N LEU A 146 -1.43 2.34 6.59
CA LEU A 146 -0.06 2.77 6.32
C LEU A 146 -0.13 4.17 5.70
N ILE A 147 0.68 5.08 6.22
CA ILE A 147 0.84 6.43 5.66
C ILE A 147 2.30 6.64 5.33
N PHE A 148 2.59 6.77 4.05
CA PHE A 148 3.89 7.21 3.55
C PHE A 148 3.86 8.73 3.40
N GLY A 149 4.88 9.42 3.91
CA GLY A 149 4.97 10.87 3.86
C GLY A 149 6.38 11.37 3.52
N GLU A 150 6.49 12.65 3.19
CA GLU A 150 7.77 13.34 2.92
C GLU A 150 8.72 13.34 4.12
#